data_AF-A0A6A5VHX7-F1
#
_entry.id   AF-A0A6A5VHX7-F1
#
_cell.length_a   1.000
_cell.length_b   1.000
_cell.length_c   1.000
_cell.angle_alpha   90.00
_cell.angle_beta   90.00
_cell.angle_gamma   90.00
#
_symmetry.space_group_name_H-M   'P 1'
#
loop_
_entity.id
_entity.type
_entity.pdbx_description
1 polymer ?
#
loop_
_entity_poly.entity_id
_entity_poly.type
_entity_poly.pdbx_seq_one_letter_code
_entity_poly.pdbx_strand_id
1 'polypeptide(L)'
;MGHLGSTYEKYYTPTHIARDFQAIYFGTPSEEELIRSVASMGLSRDRRAPTELDDDQQKQVRNDPVLVALREKREKYKKMLKDEGFYPLTAGKGARLYNKYERKKRELASTYQQLHRIRLNEVIREFHDSIDTIEITRQLRACLVSFSDRNRR
;
A
#
# COMPACT_ATOMS: atom_id res chain seq x y z
N MET A 1 4.36 30.54 51.52
CA MET A 1 3.97 29.16 51.91
C MET A 1 2.57 28.89 51.34
N GLY A 2 2.47 28.43 50.10
CA GLY A 2 1.17 28.17 49.46
C GLY A 2 1.23 26.85 48.72
N HIS A 3 1.28 25.75 49.47
CA HIS A 3 1.27 24.40 48.90
C HIS A 3 -0.05 23.74 49.31
N LEU A 4 -0.64 23.00 48.35
CA LEU A 4 -1.73 22.02 48.49
C LEU A 4 -3.14 22.51 48.13
N GLY A 5 -3.32 22.96 46.88
CA GLY A 5 -4.58 22.77 46.14
C GLY A 5 -4.79 21.32 45.65
N SER A 6 -3.86 20.40 45.94
CA SER A 6 -3.83 19.07 45.33
C SER A 6 -4.84 18.08 45.88
N THR A 7 -5.42 18.29 47.06
CA THR A 7 -6.30 17.29 47.69
C THR A 7 -7.68 17.30 47.05
N TYR A 8 -8.27 18.48 46.78
CA TYR A 8 -9.61 18.57 46.20
C TYR A 8 -9.62 18.07 44.75
N GLU A 9 -8.68 18.52 43.93
CA GLU A 9 -8.52 18.03 42.54
C GLU A 9 -8.30 16.52 42.50
N LYS A 10 -7.45 15.97 43.38
CA LYS A 10 -7.11 14.54 43.36
C LYS A 10 -8.25 13.60 43.73
N TYR A 11 -9.21 14.05 44.54
CA TYR A 11 -10.35 13.22 44.98
C TYR A 11 -11.68 13.55 44.30
N TYR A 12 -11.86 14.78 43.80
CA TYR A 12 -13.15 15.26 43.28
C TYR A 12 -13.13 15.66 41.81
N THR A 13 -11.97 15.75 41.16
CA THR A 13 -11.91 15.88 39.69
C THR A 13 -11.44 14.56 39.08
N PRO A 14 -12.34 13.77 38.48
CA PRO A 14 -11.95 12.63 37.69
C PRO A 14 -11.02 13.06 36.57
N THR A 15 -9.91 12.34 36.38
CA THR A 15 -8.85 12.68 35.42
C THR A 15 -9.35 12.86 33.98
N HIS A 16 -10.44 12.17 33.61
CA HIS A 16 -11.09 12.31 32.30
C HIS A 16 -11.88 13.61 32.14
N ILE A 17 -12.43 14.18 33.22
CA ILE A 17 -13.11 15.48 33.18
C ILE A 17 -12.09 16.61 32.98
N ALA A 18 -10.92 16.52 33.61
CA ALA A 18 -9.85 17.49 33.42
C ALA A 18 -9.26 17.45 32.00
N ARG A 19 -9.16 16.24 31.41
CA ARG A 19 -8.63 16.02 30.06
C ARG A 19 -9.53 16.59 28.97
N ASP A 20 -10.84 16.36 29.07
CA ASP A 20 -11.83 16.78 28.07
C ASP A 20 -12.67 17.99 28.50
N PHE A 21 -12.23 18.77 29.50
CA PHE A 21 -13.04 19.85 30.09
C PHE A 21 -13.52 20.87 29.06
N GLN A 22 -12.62 21.27 28.16
CA GLN A 22 -12.94 22.18 27.05
C GLN A 22 -13.92 21.55 26.07
N ALA A 23 -13.73 20.25 25.76
CA ALA A 23 -14.61 19.54 24.84
C ALA A 23 -16.04 19.42 25.39
N ILE A 24 -16.17 19.08 26.68
CA ILE A 24 -17.43 19.03 27.42
C ILE A 24 -18.10 20.42 27.46
N TYR A 25 -17.34 21.47 27.76
CA TYR A 25 -17.86 22.84 27.87
C TYR A 25 -18.39 23.37 26.53
N PHE A 26 -17.67 23.11 25.43
CA PHE A 26 -18.05 23.58 24.09
C PHE A 26 -18.94 22.59 23.33
N GLY A 27 -19.26 21.42 23.89
CA GLY A 27 -20.03 20.37 23.21
C GLY A 27 -19.33 19.82 21.97
N THR A 28 -17.99 19.83 21.97
CA THR A 28 -17.16 19.30 20.88
C THR A 28 -16.75 17.85 21.18
N PRO A 29 -16.42 17.03 20.16
CA PRO A 29 -15.96 15.66 20.38
C PRO A 29 -14.73 15.63 21.30
N SER A 30 -14.61 14.57 22.09
CA SER A 30 -13.48 14.42 23.01
C SER A 30 -12.15 14.31 22.26
N GLU A 31 -11.04 14.59 22.95
CA GLU A 31 -9.70 14.46 22.37
C GLU A 31 -9.47 13.04 21.83
N GLU A 32 -9.95 12.02 22.54
CA GLU A 32 -9.83 10.61 22.12
C GLU A 32 -10.66 10.29 20.88
N GLU A 33 -11.86 10.87 20.74
CA GLU A 33 -12.67 10.73 19.53
C GLU A 33 -12.04 11.45 18.32
N LEU A 34 -11.43 12.61 18.56
CA LEU A 34 -10.66 13.33 17.53
C LEU A 34 -9.44 12.51 17.09
N ILE A 35 -8.64 11.99 18.02
CA ILE A 35 -7.51 11.11 17.71
C ILE A 35 -7.97 9.87 16.94
N ARG A 36 -9.07 9.24 17.39
CA ARG A 36 -9.63 8.06 16.73
C ARG A 36 -10.14 8.38 15.33
N SER A 37 -10.82 9.51 15.15
CA SER A 37 -11.31 9.93 13.84
C SER A 37 -10.15 10.22 12.89
N VAL A 38 -9.16 11.02 13.29
CA VAL A 38 -7.94 11.30 12.50
C VAL A 38 -7.16 10.02 12.18
N ALA A 39 -7.00 9.13 13.16
CA ALA A 39 -6.37 7.83 12.94
C ALA A 39 -7.16 6.95 11.95
N SER A 40 -8.49 7.04 11.96
CA SER A 40 -9.38 6.29 11.06
C SER A 40 -9.55 6.92 9.67
N MET A 41 -9.32 8.24 9.52
CA MET A 41 -9.40 8.94 8.23
C MET A 41 -8.36 8.43 7.23
N GLY A 42 -7.22 7.91 7.71
CA GLY A 42 -6.24 7.24 6.86
C GLY A 42 -6.63 5.81 6.44
N LEU A 43 -7.67 5.22 7.04
CA LEU A 43 -8.12 3.85 6.75
C LEU A 43 -9.16 3.77 5.63
N SER A 44 -9.86 4.85 5.30
CA SER A 44 -10.78 4.88 4.16
C SER A 44 -9.99 4.92 2.86
N ARG A 45 -9.48 3.76 2.45
CA ARG A 45 -8.93 3.55 1.11
C ARG A 45 -10.03 3.82 0.09
N ASP A 46 -9.75 4.67 -0.89
CA ASP A 46 -10.61 4.80 -2.06
C ASP A 46 -10.71 3.42 -2.72
N ARG A 47 -11.95 2.91 -2.85
CA ARG A 47 -12.23 1.62 -3.49
C ARG A 47 -11.85 1.59 -4.96
N ARG A 48 -11.63 2.75 -5.57
CA ARG A 48 -11.20 2.91 -6.97
C ARG A 48 -9.69 2.80 -7.14
N ALA A 49 -8.91 2.88 -6.05
CA ALA A 49 -7.47 2.78 -6.14
C ALA A 49 -7.04 1.41 -6.70
N PRO A 50 -6.15 1.38 -7.70
CA PRO A 50 -5.64 0.13 -8.26
C PRO A 50 -4.99 -0.73 -7.16
N THR A 51 -5.46 -1.97 -7.02
CA THR A 51 -4.91 -2.93 -6.06
C THR A 51 -3.96 -3.93 -6.72
N GLU A 52 -4.12 -4.12 -8.04
CA GLU A 52 -3.32 -5.03 -8.86
C GLU A 52 -2.90 -4.34 -10.16
N LEU A 53 -1.84 -4.85 -10.78
CA LEU A 53 -1.38 -4.38 -12.09
C LEU A 53 -2.24 -4.97 -13.20
N ASP A 54 -2.52 -4.16 -14.21
CA ASP A 54 -3.19 -4.61 -15.44
C ASP A 54 -2.35 -5.64 -16.20
N ASP A 55 -2.99 -6.47 -17.02
CA ASP A 55 -2.34 -7.57 -17.75
C ASP A 55 -1.17 -7.07 -18.63
N ASP A 56 -1.31 -5.90 -19.24
CA ASP A 56 -0.26 -5.33 -20.07
C ASP A 56 0.90 -4.79 -19.23
N GLN A 57 0.63 -4.20 -18.07
CA GLN A 57 1.65 -3.80 -17.11
C GLN A 57 2.39 -5.02 -16.54
N GLN A 58 1.68 -6.13 -16.29
CA GLN A 58 2.30 -7.38 -15.87
C GLN A 58 3.21 -7.97 -16.97
N LYS A 59 2.80 -7.89 -18.24
CA LYS A 59 3.63 -8.32 -19.38
C LYS A 59 4.91 -7.48 -19.47
N GLN A 60 4.82 -6.16 -19.28
CA GLN A 60 5.98 -5.27 -19.26
C GLN A 60 6.97 -5.70 -18.18
N VAL A 61 6.50 -5.93 -16.95
CA VAL A 61 7.35 -6.44 -15.86
C VAL A 61 7.96 -7.79 -16.22
N ARG A 62 7.21 -8.72 -16.82
CA ARG A 62 7.72 -10.05 -17.21
C ARG A 62 8.78 -10.04 -18.31
N ASN A 63 8.78 -9.00 -19.14
CA ASN A 63 9.70 -8.82 -20.27
C ASN A 63 10.91 -7.94 -19.91
N ASP A 64 11.03 -7.54 -18.65
CA ASP A 64 12.18 -6.77 -18.16
C ASP A 64 13.50 -7.50 -18.49
N PRO A 65 14.51 -6.79 -19.03
CA PRO A 65 15.76 -7.39 -19.49
C PRO A 65 16.52 -8.11 -18.37
N VAL A 66 16.40 -7.64 -17.11
CA VAL A 66 17.03 -8.29 -15.95
C VAL A 66 16.41 -9.67 -15.71
N LEU A 67 15.08 -9.77 -15.81
CA LEU A 67 14.36 -11.04 -15.64
C LEU A 67 14.63 -12.00 -16.79
N VAL A 68 14.75 -11.51 -18.02
CA VAL A 68 15.13 -12.31 -19.18
C VAL A 68 16.53 -12.91 -18.97
N ALA A 69 17.52 -12.10 -18.60
CA ALA A 69 18.88 -12.56 -18.34
C ALA A 69 18.94 -13.59 -17.19
N LEU A 70 18.12 -13.42 -16.14
CA LEU A 70 18.02 -14.39 -15.04
C LEU A 70 17.36 -15.70 -15.47
N ARG A 71 16.33 -15.65 -16.33
CA ARG A 71 15.70 -16.84 -16.92
C ARG A 71 16.70 -17.64 -17.74
N GLU A 72 17.47 -16.97 -18.60
CA GLU A 72 18.50 -17.64 -19.40
C GLU A 72 19.55 -18.32 -18.53
N LYS A 73 20.05 -17.64 -17.49
CA LYS A 73 21.01 -18.22 -16.53
C LYS A 73 20.42 -19.43 -15.82
N ARG A 74 19.15 -19.37 -15.40
CA ARG A 74 18.44 -20.51 -14.79
C ARG A 74 18.36 -21.70 -15.75
N GLU A 75 17.97 -21.46 -17.00
CA GLU A 75 17.86 -22.52 -18.01
C GLU A 75 19.22 -23.13 -18.36
N LYS A 76 20.31 -22.33 -18.37
CA LYS A 76 21.67 -22.86 -18.53
C LYS A 76 22.01 -23.87 -17.42
N TYR A 77 21.79 -23.53 -16.15
CA TYR A 77 22.04 -24.46 -15.04
C TYR A 77 21.12 -25.69 -15.08
N LYS A 78 19.87 -25.52 -15.52
CA LYS A 78 18.94 -26.63 -15.70
C LYS A 78 19.42 -27.60 -16.78
N LYS A 79 19.97 -27.10 -17.90
CA LYS A 79 20.57 -27.93 -18.95
C LYS A 79 21.80 -28.66 -18.43
N MET A 80 22.72 -27.96 -17.75
CA MET A 80 23.90 -28.61 -17.18
C MET A 80 23.56 -29.72 -16.18
N LEU A 81 22.54 -29.52 -15.31
CA LEU A 81 22.06 -30.56 -14.40
C LEU A 81 21.50 -31.79 -15.13
N LYS A 82 20.82 -31.54 -16.25
CA LYS A 82 20.30 -32.61 -17.11
C LYS A 82 21.43 -33.37 -17.80
N ASP A 83 22.45 -32.67 -18.26
CA ASP A 83 23.63 -33.27 -18.91
C ASP A 83 24.45 -34.10 -17.91
N GLU A 84 24.49 -33.71 -16.63
CA GLU A 84 25.05 -34.51 -15.53
C GLU A 84 24.20 -35.75 -15.16
N GLY A 85 23.04 -35.95 -15.80
CA GLY A 85 22.18 -37.12 -15.61
C GLY A 85 21.18 -37.00 -14.46
N PHE A 86 21.00 -35.82 -13.86
CA PHE A 86 20.05 -35.63 -12.76
C PHE A 86 18.60 -35.54 -13.27
N TYR A 87 17.96 -36.71 -13.39
CA TYR A 87 16.54 -36.85 -13.70
C TYR A 87 15.86 -37.74 -12.64
N PRO A 88 14.96 -37.18 -11.79
CA PRO A 88 14.44 -35.81 -11.76
C PRO A 88 15.45 -34.78 -11.23
N LEU A 89 15.24 -33.48 -11.52
CA LEU A 89 16.10 -32.38 -11.04
C LEU A 89 16.31 -32.38 -9.51
N THR A 90 15.36 -32.93 -8.76
CA THR A 90 15.43 -33.10 -7.30
C THR A 90 16.52 -34.10 -6.87
N ALA A 91 16.94 -35.02 -7.75
CA ALA A 91 18.05 -35.93 -7.51
C ALA A 91 19.40 -35.19 -7.42
N GLY A 92 19.49 -33.99 -8.00
CA GLY A 92 20.66 -33.11 -7.88
C GLY A 92 20.76 -32.38 -6.53
N LYS A 93 19.80 -32.56 -5.60
CA LYS A 93 19.85 -31.93 -4.28
C LYS A 93 21.12 -32.32 -3.55
N GLY A 94 21.91 -31.32 -3.15
CA GLY A 94 23.24 -31.50 -2.54
C GLY A 94 24.39 -31.19 -3.49
N ALA A 95 24.17 -31.26 -4.82
CA ALA A 95 25.18 -30.87 -5.79
C ALA A 95 25.40 -29.35 -5.80
N ARG A 96 26.65 -28.93 -6.05
CA ARG A 96 27.00 -27.50 -6.20
C ARG A 96 26.21 -26.85 -7.35
N LEU A 97 25.97 -27.58 -8.44
CA LEU A 97 25.20 -27.10 -9.59
C LEU A 97 23.73 -26.81 -9.24
N TYR A 98 23.12 -27.71 -8.47
CA TYR A 98 21.74 -27.55 -8.00
C TYR A 98 21.59 -26.32 -7.10
N ASN A 99 22.56 -26.07 -6.23
CA ASN A 99 22.56 -24.85 -5.39
C ASN A 99 22.64 -23.57 -6.22
N LYS A 100 23.42 -23.56 -7.32
CA LYS A 100 23.46 -22.43 -8.26
C LYS A 100 22.13 -22.23 -8.98
N TYR A 101 21.50 -23.31 -9.44
CA TYR A 101 20.16 -23.28 -10.04
C TYR A 101 19.11 -22.71 -9.07
N GLU A 102 19.06 -23.23 -7.84
CA GLU A 102 18.12 -22.77 -6.81
C GLU A 102 18.34 -21.30 -6.44
N ARG A 103 19.61 -20.87 -6.32
CA ARG A 103 19.94 -19.47 -6.10
C ARG A 103 19.38 -18.57 -7.21
N LYS A 104 19.57 -18.95 -8.47
CA LYS A 104 19.03 -18.19 -9.62
C LYS A 104 17.51 -18.22 -9.70
N LYS A 105 16.87 -19.32 -9.31
CA LYS A 105 15.41 -19.40 -9.18
C LYS A 105 14.88 -18.42 -8.13
N ARG A 106 15.51 -18.35 -6.95
CA ARG A 106 15.13 -17.41 -5.88
C ARG A 106 15.38 -15.97 -6.28
N GLU A 107 16.52 -15.69 -6.90
CA GLU A 107 16.88 -14.37 -7.42
C GLU A 107 15.84 -13.89 -8.45
N LEU A 108 15.38 -14.76 -9.35
CA LEU A 108 14.31 -14.46 -10.31
C LEU A 108 12.99 -14.12 -9.61
N ALA A 109 12.58 -14.92 -8.61
CA ALA A 109 11.33 -14.66 -7.88
C ALA A 109 11.38 -13.34 -7.10
N SER A 110 12.51 -13.07 -6.42
CA SER A 110 12.71 -11.85 -5.64
C SER A 110 12.75 -10.60 -6.53
N THR A 111 13.49 -10.65 -7.64
CA THR A 111 13.56 -9.53 -8.59
C THR A 111 12.20 -9.26 -9.23
N TYR A 112 11.44 -10.29 -9.59
CA TYR A 112 10.08 -10.13 -10.10
C TYR A 112 9.17 -9.44 -9.07
N GLN A 113 9.19 -9.89 -7.81
CA GLN A 113 8.39 -9.27 -6.75
C GLN A 113 8.78 -7.82 -6.50
N GLN A 114 10.09 -7.50 -6.56
CA GLN A 114 10.57 -6.13 -6.41
C GLN A 114 10.06 -5.24 -7.55
N LEU A 115 10.23 -5.64 -8.80
CA LEU A 115 9.75 -4.88 -9.97
C LEU A 115 8.24 -4.72 -9.95
N HIS A 116 7.51 -5.77 -9.59
CA HIS A 116 6.06 -5.71 -9.45
C HIS A 116 5.63 -4.70 -8.38
N ARG A 117 6.29 -4.69 -7.21
CA ARG A 117 5.97 -3.72 -6.14
C ARG A 117 6.27 -2.28 -6.56
N ILE A 118 7.41 -2.06 -7.23
CA ILE A 118 7.77 -0.74 -7.75
C ILE A 118 6.69 -0.26 -8.72
N ARG A 119 6.34 -1.09 -9.71
CA ARG A 119 5.35 -0.74 -10.72
C ARG A 119 3.95 -0.51 -10.12
N LEU A 120 3.54 -1.33 -9.16
CA LEU A 120 2.25 -1.16 -8.48
C LEU A 120 2.20 0.16 -7.71
N ASN A 121 3.28 0.52 -7.01
CA ASN A 121 3.36 1.77 -6.29
C ASN A 121 3.35 2.99 -7.24
N GLU A 122 3.97 2.88 -8.42
CA GLU A 122 3.89 3.92 -9.45
C GLU A 122 2.45 4.12 -9.93
N VAL A 123 1.74 3.03 -10.26
CA VAL A 123 0.35 3.10 -10.72
C VAL A 123 -0.58 3.67 -9.64
N ILE A 124 -0.36 3.30 -8.38
CA ILE A 124 -1.11 3.87 -7.24
C ILE A 124 -0.83 5.37 -7.10
N ARG A 125 0.42 5.81 -7.25
CA ARG A 125 0.78 7.24 -7.21
C ARG A 125 0.15 7.99 -8.37
N GLU A 126 0.27 7.50 -9.60
CA GLU A 126 -0.37 8.09 -10.79
C GLU A 126 -1.89 8.22 -10.62
N PHE A 127 -2.53 7.23 -9.99
CA PHE A 127 -3.95 7.31 -9.63
C PHE A 127 -4.23 8.44 -8.63
N HIS A 128 -3.47 8.53 -7.54
CA HIS A 128 -3.67 9.58 -6.53
C HIS A 128 -3.33 10.98 -7.05
N ASP A 129 -2.35 11.11 -7.96
CA ASP A 129 -2.02 12.39 -8.58
C ASP A 129 -3.11 12.86 -9.56
N SER A 130 -3.80 11.92 -10.21
CA SER A 130 -4.85 12.23 -11.20
C SER A 130 -6.24 12.37 -10.60
N ILE A 131 -6.54 11.72 -9.46
CA ILE A 131 -7.91 11.65 -8.95
C ILE A 131 -8.48 13.02 -8.56
N ASP A 132 -7.68 13.90 -7.97
CA ASP A 132 -8.11 15.26 -7.59
C ASP A 132 -8.67 16.02 -8.80
N THR A 133 -7.99 15.91 -9.95
CA THR A 133 -8.43 16.56 -11.19
C THR A 133 -9.71 15.94 -11.74
N ILE A 134 -9.87 14.62 -11.61
CA ILE A 134 -11.07 13.89 -12.03
C ILE A 134 -12.26 14.26 -11.14
N GLU A 135 -12.04 14.45 -9.83
CA GLU A 135 -13.08 14.86 -8.90
C GLU A 135 -13.55 16.30 -9.16
N ILE A 136 -12.60 17.24 -9.32
CA ILE A 136 -12.93 18.64 -9.64
C ILE A 136 -13.73 18.73 -10.94
N THR A 137 -13.29 18.04 -12.00
CA THR A 137 -14.02 18.05 -13.28
C THR A 137 -15.41 17.43 -13.16
N ARG A 138 -15.58 16.38 -12.35
CA ARG A 138 -16.90 15.78 -12.09
C ARG A 138 -17.81 16.74 -11.34
N GLN A 139 -17.31 17.45 -10.32
CA GLN A 139 -18.08 18.45 -9.57
C GLN A 139 -18.51 19.61 -10.47
N LEU A 140 -17.60 20.12 -11.31
CA LEU A 140 -17.91 21.18 -12.28
C LEU A 140 -19.02 20.76 -13.25
N ARG A 141 -18.97 19.53 -13.78
CA ARG A 141 -20.03 18.99 -14.64
C ARG A 141 -21.37 18.89 -13.92
N ALA A 142 -21.39 18.42 -12.68
CA ALA A 142 -22.62 18.34 -11.87
C ALA A 142 -23.21 19.73 -11.58
N CYS A 143 -22.37 20.72 -11.31
CA CYS A 143 -22.79 22.12 -11.16
C CYS A 143 -23.41 22.66 -12.46
N LEU A 144 -22.81 22.42 -13.62
CA LEU A 144 -23.33 22.92 -14.90
C LEU A 144 -24.70 22.34 -15.25
N VAL A 145 -24.95 21.07 -14.97
CA VAL A 145 -26.26 20.43 -15.17
C VAL A 145 -27.31 21.04 -14.23
N SER A 146 -26.99 21.15 -12.94
CA SER A 146 -27.92 21.74 -11.94
C SER A 146 -28.16 23.25 -12.12
N PHE A 147 -27.27 23.95 -12.82
CA PHE A 147 -27.47 25.35 -13.22
C PHE A 147 -28.36 25.46 -14.46
N SER A 148 -28.20 24.55 -15.42
CA SER A 148 -29.03 24.48 -16.64
C SER A 148 -30.49 24.11 -16.34
N ASP A 149 -30.72 23.22 -15.38
CA ASP A 149 -32.07 22.85 -14.92
C ASP A 149 -32.75 23.96 -14.11
N ARG A 150 -31.97 24.85 -13.48
CA ARG A 150 -32.51 26.01 -12.75
C ARG A 150 -32.96 27.16 -13.66
N ASN A 151 -32.33 27.31 -14.83
CA ASN A 151 -32.69 28.32 -15.84
C ASN A 151 -33.78 27.88 -16.83
N ARG A 152 -34.31 26.65 -16.70
CA ARG A 152 -35.44 26.13 -17.50
C ARG A 152 -36.78 26.13 -16.77
N ARG A 153 -36.85 26.72 -15.58
CA ARG A 153 -38.11 27.01 -14.86
C ARG A 153 -38.36 28.52 -14.89
#